data_AF-A0A382QGQ5-F1
#
_entry.id   AF-A0A382QGQ5-F1
#
_cell.length_a   1.000
_cell.length_b   1.000
_cell.length_c   1.000
_cell.angle_alpha   90.00
_cell.angle_beta   90.00
_cell.angle_gamma   90.00
#
_symmetry.space_group_name_H-M   'P 1'
#
loop_
_entity.id
_entity.type
_entity.pdbx_description
1 polymer ?
#
loop_
_entity_poly.entity_id
_entity_poly.type
_entity_poly.pdbx_seq_one_letter_code
_entity_poly.pdbx_strand_id
1 'polypeptide(L)' 'VKKLVLVGDSIRMGYQACVRKELSGLSDVWVPEQNGGNSTNVQKHLDEWIISQMADVVHINCGLHDLKRDFGAD' A
#
# COMPACT_ATOMS: atom_id res chain seq x y z
N VAL A 1 -18.02 -0.92 -11.26
CA VAL A 1 -16.57 -0.62 -11.28
C VAL A 1 -15.96 -1.39 -10.12
N LYS A 2 -14.88 -2.16 -10.35
CA LYS A 2 -14.25 -2.93 -9.27
C LYS A 2 -13.43 -2.01 -8.38
N LYS A 3 -13.42 -2.25 -7.07
CA LYS A 3 -12.62 -1.50 -6.11
C LYS A 3 -11.27 -2.17 -5.90
N LEU A 4 -10.21 -1.41 -6.07
CA LEU A 4 -8.82 -1.82 -5.83
C LEU A 4 -8.25 -1.03 -4.67
N VAL A 5 -7.69 -1.73 -3.69
CA VAL A 5 -6.92 -1.13 -2.59
C VAL A 5 -5.45 -1.32 -2.87
N LEU A 6 -4.71 -0.22 -2.82
CA LEU A 6 -3.27 -0.20 -3.05
C LEU A 6 -2.56 0.34 -1.79
N VAL A 7 -1.90 -0.55 -1.06
CA VAL A 7 -1.18 -0.22 0.19
C VAL A 7 0.31 -0.48 -0.01
N GLY A 8 1.14 0.41 0.54
CA GLY A 8 2.57 0.20 0.58
C GLY A 8 3.35 1.41 1.05
N ASP A 9 4.67 1.26 1.05
CA ASP A 9 5.63 2.27 1.49
C ASP A 9 5.86 3.40 0.45
N SER A 10 7.02 4.05 0.51
CA SER A 10 7.40 5.13 -0.42
C SER A 10 7.41 4.68 -1.87
N ILE A 11 7.70 3.40 -2.16
CA ILE A 11 7.68 2.86 -3.52
C ILE A 11 6.26 2.95 -4.08
N ARG A 12 5.25 2.54 -3.28
CA ARG A 12 3.84 2.68 -3.66
C ARG A 12 3.46 4.13 -3.90
N MET A 13 3.90 5.05 -3.05
CA MET A 13 3.65 6.49 -3.27
C MET A 13 4.25 6.98 -4.59
N GLY A 14 5.39 6.44 -5.01
CA GLY A 14 6.03 6.75 -6.29
C GLY A 14 5.23 6.27 -7.51
N TYR A 15 4.64 5.07 -7.45
CA TYR A 15 3.92 4.50 -8.60
C TYR A 15 2.39 4.69 -8.59
N GLN A 16 1.77 5.14 -7.49
CA GLN A 16 0.30 5.20 -7.38
C GLN A 16 -0.37 6.10 -8.43
N ALA A 17 0.28 7.18 -8.87
CA ALA A 17 -0.24 8.06 -9.92
C ALA A 17 -0.31 7.34 -11.27
N CYS A 18 0.69 6.52 -11.59
CA CYS A 18 0.69 5.65 -12.76
C CYS A 18 -0.47 4.66 -12.69
N VAL A 19 -0.63 3.95 -11.56
CA VAL A 19 -1.73 2.97 -11.38
C VAL A 19 -3.11 3.62 -11.58
N ARG A 20 -3.35 4.80 -10.99
CA ARG A 20 -4.61 5.54 -11.17
C ARG A 20 -4.85 5.92 -12.63
N LYS A 21 -3.81 6.35 -13.34
CA LYS A 21 -3.90 6.72 -14.76
C LYS A 21 -4.24 5.50 -15.62
N GLU A 22 -3.49 4.42 -15.46
CA GLU A 22 -3.63 3.21 -16.29
C GLU A 22 -4.94 2.45 -16.02
N LEU A 23 -5.51 2.57 -14.81
CA LEU A 23 -6.80 1.97 -14.44
C LEU A 23 -7.99 2.93 -14.54
N SER A 24 -7.79 4.13 -15.09
CA SER A 24 -8.86 5.11 -15.25
C SER A 24 -10.00 4.53 -16.09
N GLY A 25 -11.22 4.60 -15.56
CA GLY A 25 -12.42 4.04 -16.18
C GLY A 25 -12.60 2.51 -16.02
N LEU A 26 -11.61 1.80 -15.52
CA LEU A 26 -11.68 0.35 -15.28
C LEU A 26 -11.93 0.00 -13.81
N SER A 27 -11.24 0.68 -12.89
CA SER A 27 -11.31 0.42 -11.45
C SER A 27 -11.30 1.71 -10.63
N ASP A 28 -11.90 1.66 -9.45
CA ASP A 28 -11.77 2.69 -8.42
C ASP A 28 -10.58 2.33 -7.52
N VAL A 29 -9.54 3.16 -7.54
CA VAL A 29 -8.26 2.90 -6.86
C VAL A 29 -8.17 3.74 -5.59
N TRP A 30 -8.38 3.08 -4.45
CA TRP A 30 -8.18 3.65 -3.13
C TRP A 30 -6.74 3.42 -2.64
N VAL A 31 -6.16 4.44 -2.02
CA VAL A 31 -4.80 4.40 -1.44
C VAL A 31 -4.81 5.16 -0.11
N PRO A 32 -4.06 4.72 0.92
CA PRO A 32 -3.90 5.53 2.13
C PRO A 32 -2.98 6.72 1.86
N GLU A 33 -3.24 7.87 2.47
CA GLU A 33 -2.38 9.05 2.35
C GLU A 33 -1.02 8.81 3.01
N GLN A 34 -1.01 8.04 4.09
CA GLN A 34 0.17 7.71 4.88
C GLN A 34 1.10 6.74 4.16
N ASN A 35 2.39 6.86 4.45
CA ASN A 35 3.40 5.89 4.03
C ASN A 35 3.24 4.60 4.86
N GLY A 36 3.17 3.45 4.18
CA GLY A 36 3.00 2.15 4.83
C GLY A 36 4.19 1.69 5.68
N GLY A 37 5.41 2.11 5.35
CA GLY A 37 6.62 1.75 6.10
C GLY A 37 6.88 0.23 6.13
N ASN A 38 7.14 -0.30 7.32
CA ASN A 38 7.36 -1.73 7.53
C ASN A 38 6.05 -2.53 7.63
N SER A 39 6.14 -3.85 7.55
CA SER A 39 4.97 -4.74 7.61
C SER A 39 4.20 -4.62 8.93
N THR A 40 4.87 -4.37 10.05
CA THR A 40 4.22 -4.14 11.35
C THR A 40 3.26 -2.95 11.32
N ASN A 41 3.65 -1.84 10.67
CA ASN A 41 2.79 -0.67 10.55
C ASN A 41 1.59 -0.93 9.62
N VAL A 42 1.80 -1.66 8.52
CA VAL A 42 0.71 -2.10 7.65
C VAL A 42 -0.27 -3.01 8.40
N GLN A 43 0.23 -3.97 9.19
CA GLN A 43 -0.60 -4.84 10.01
C GLN A 43 -1.41 -4.05 11.04
N LYS A 44 -0.80 -3.06 11.70
CA LYS A 44 -1.48 -2.21 12.68
C LYS A 44 -2.69 -1.46 12.11
N HIS A 45 -2.66 -1.14 10.81
CA HIS A 45 -3.74 -0.41 10.11
C HIS A 45 -4.54 -1.32 9.17
N LEU A 46 -4.44 -2.64 9.31
CA LEU A 46 -5.06 -3.60 8.39
C LEU A 46 -6.58 -3.40 8.27
N ASP A 47 -7.26 -3.19 9.39
CA ASP A 47 -8.70 -2.93 9.41
C ASP A 47 -9.07 -1.64 8.68
N GLU A 48 -8.38 -0.54 8.99
CA GLU A 48 -8.64 0.78 8.43
C GLU A 48 -8.32 0.84 6.92
N TRP A 49 -7.15 0.36 6.52
CA TRP A 49 -6.66 0.53 5.15
C TRP A 49 -7.12 -0.55 4.19
N ILE A 50 -7.47 -1.75 4.68
CA ILE A 50 -7.75 -2.89 3.80
C ILE A 50 -9.16 -3.45 4.06
N ILE A 51 -9.46 -3.90 5.28
CA ILE A 51 -10.70 -4.64 5.53
C ILE A 51 -11.93 -3.73 5.38
N SER A 52 -11.90 -2.53 5.97
CA SER A 52 -13.01 -1.56 5.91
C SER A 52 -13.31 -1.09 4.49
N GLN A 53 -12.34 -1.24 3.57
CA GLN A 53 -12.50 -0.84 2.19
C GLN A 53 -13.35 -1.82 1.38
N MET A 54 -13.51 -3.07 1.83
CA MET A 54 -14.27 -4.12 1.14
C MET A 54 -13.91 -4.22 -0.35
N ALA A 55 -12.61 -4.24 -0.65
CA ALA A 55 -12.11 -4.22 -2.01
C ALA A 55 -12.24 -5.58 -2.71
N ASP A 56 -12.45 -5.55 -4.02
CA ASP A 56 -12.42 -6.76 -4.86
C ASP A 56 -10.99 -7.28 -5.05
N VAL A 57 -10.02 -6.35 -5.09
CA VAL A 57 -8.60 -6.65 -5.26
C VAL A 57 -7.79 -5.83 -4.25
N VAL A 58 -6.86 -6.50 -3.59
CA VAL A 58 -5.92 -5.89 -2.65
C VAL A 58 -4.51 -6.12 -3.17
N HIS A 59 -3.74 -5.04 -3.35
CA HIS A 59 -2.32 -5.09 -3.67
C HIS A 59 -1.52 -4.45 -2.53
N ILE A 60 -0.66 -5.25 -1.90
CA ILE A 60 0.19 -4.83 -0.78
C ILE A 60 1.64 -4.91 -1.22
N ASN A 61 2.34 -3.78 -1.13
CA ASN A 61 3.77 -3.70 -1.33
C ASN A 61 4.44 -3.21 -0.03
N CYS A 62 4.90 -4.13 0.81
CA CYS A 62 5.63 -3.86 2.05
C CYS A 62 6.70 -4.93 2.26
N GLY A 63 7.65 -4.70 3.18
CA GLY A 63 8.73 -5.64 3.49
C GLY A 63 10.13 -5.04 3.36
N LEU A 64 10.33 -4.04 2.50
CA LEU A 64 11.64 -3.43 2.31
C LEU A 64 12.15 -2.76 3.59
N HIS A 65 11.28 -2.04 4.29
CA HIS A 65 11.61 -1.38 5.55
C HIS A 65 11.85 -2.36 6.69
N ASP A 66 11.34 -3.59 6.61
CA ASP A 66 11.57 -4.66 7.59
C ASP A 66 13.02 -5.18 7.52
N LEU A 67 13.66 -5.04 6.36
CA LEU A 67 15.06 -5.41 6.14
C LEU A 67 16.05 -4.32 6.59
N LYS A 68 15.55 -3.13 6.95
CA LYS A 68 16.41 -2.03 7.36
C LYS A 68 17.13 -2.42 8.66
N ARG A 69 18.46 -2.44 8.58
CA ARG A 69 19.35 -2.57 9.73
C ARG A 69 20.06 -1.25 9.95
N ASP A 70 20.35 -0.94 11.20
CA ASP A 70 21.27 0.16 11.49
C ASP A 70 22.67 -0.23 11.01
N PHE A 71 23.38 0.71 10.41
CA PHE A 71 24.75 0.50 9.99
C PHE A 71 25.61 0.20 11.22
N GLY A 72 26.23 -0.98 11.27
CA GLY A 72 27.03 -1.44 12.41
C GLY A 72 26.25 -2.17 13.50
N ALA A 73 24.99 -2.53 13.26
CA ALA A 73 24.32 -3.55 14.06
C ALA A 73 24.86 -4.93 13.65
N ASP A 74 25.79 -5.46 14.45
CA ASP A 74 26.29 -6.83 14.35
C ASP A 74 25.17 -7.88 14.54
#